data_AF-A0A7V3A1S1-F1
#
_entry.id   AF-A0A7V3A1S1-F1
#
_cell.length_a   1.000
_cell.length_b   1.000
_cell.length_c   1.000
_cell.angle_alpha   90.00
_cell.angle_beta   90.00
_cell.angle_gamma   90.00
#
_symmetry.space_group_name_H-M   'P 1'
#
loop_
_entity.id
_entity.type
_entity.pdbx_description
1 polymer ?
#
loop_
_entity_poly.entity_id
_entity_poly.type
_entity_poly.pdbx_seq_one_letter_code
_entity_poly.pdbx_strand_id
1 'polypeptide(L)'
;MEQSGLSQENVQLIDRIADFIHRHRKVFWGTLVGILLVLIGVLVYVELQKKNLEESTRRIEDVLKKVSQYHQARDAEKEKMEKEILNELDAILSAYPSYYAGVRALHVKADLLYEKKEYKVAAELWESLAKKYPKSHLAPISLMRVAVCKEEVGDLDGALGALKEVDSKYGKSFPETPHVLFSMGRIYEAKGVYEEAANSYNRLIDEYPQSSWTKLARNRLIYFKVSNRAVKS
;
A
#
# COMPACT_ATOMS: atom_id res chain seq x y z
N MET A 1 8.50 -6.12 66.14
CA MET A 1 9.97 -6.23 65.96
C MET A 1 10.38 -6.47 64.50
N GLU A 2 9.49 -6.27 63.52
CA GLU A 2 9.76 -6.64 62.11
C GLU A 2 10.21 -5.44 61.23
N GLN A 3 9.90 -4.20 61.64
CA GLN A 3 10.26 -2.99 60.89
C GLN A 3 11.75 -2.59 60.97
N SER A 4 12.48 -3.03 62.00
CA SER A 4 13.91 -2.69 62.16
C SER A 4 14.85 -3.57 61.34
N GLY A 5 14.42 -4.79 60.97
CA GLY A 5 15.21 -5.68 60.11
C GLY A 5 15.18 -5.26 58.64
N LEU A 6 14.00 -4.85 58.16
CA LEU A 6 13.80 -4.34 56.79
C LEU A 6 14.60 -3.05 56.52
N SER A 7 14.79 -2.18 57.53
CA SER A 7 15.58 -0.96 57.36
C SER A 7 17.08 -1.24 57.29
N GLN A 8 17.60 -2.17 58.10
CA GLN A 8 19.01 -2.55 58.08
C GLN A 8 19.42 -3.28 56.80
N GLU A 9 18.55 -4.13 56.27
CA GLU A 9 18.79 -4.82 55.00
C GLU A 9 18.85 -3.84 53.82
N ASN A 10 17.96 -2.84 53.81
CA ASN A 10 17.98 -1.75 52.83
C ASN A 10 19.24 -0.88 52.93
N VAL A 11 19.70 -0.57 54.14
CA VAL A 11 20.96 0.18 54.35
C VAL A 11 22.17 -0.61 53.86
N GLN A 12 22.25 -1.91 54.16
CA GLN A 12 23.33 -2.77 53.66
C GLN A 12 23.31 -2.93 52.13
N LEU A 13 22.13 -2.98 51.52
CA LEU A 13 21.98 -3.01 50.07
C LEU A 13 22.51 -1.71 49.43
N ILE A 14 22.17 -0.56 50.02
CA ILE A 14 22.61 0.77 49.57
C ILE A 14 24.14 0.88 49.66
N ASP A 15 24.74 0.47 50.77
CA ASP A 15 26.20 0.52 50.96
C ASP A 15 26.93 -0.39 49.97
N ARG A 16 26.40 -1.61 49.72
CA ARG A 16 26.97 -2.51 48.69
C ARG A 16 26.85 -1.95 47.27
N ILE A 17 25.74 -1.29 46.95
CA ILE A 17 25.55 -0.63 45.65
C ILE A 17 26.50 0.56 45.52
N ALA A 18 26.66 1.37 46.57
CA ALA A 18 27.58 2.51 46.60
C ALA A 18 29.03 2.06 46.42
N ASP A 19 29.47 1.04 47.16
CA ASP A 19 30.81 0.47 47.02
C ASP A 19 31.06 -0.14 45.64
N PHE A 20 30.05 -0.79 45.06
CA PHE A 20 30.12 -1.34 43.70
C PHE A 20 30.26 -0.24 42.65
N ILE A 21 29.45 0.83 42.74
CA ILE A 21 29.53 2.01 41.85
C ILE A 21 30.89 2.70 42.00
N HIS A 22 31.41 2.84 43.22
CA HIS A 22 32.73 3.42 43.45
C HIS A 22 33.87 2.57 42.87
N ARG A 23 33.84 1.25 43.08
CA ARG A 23 34.83 0.30 42.56
C ARG A 23 34.84 0.25 41.04
N HIS A 24 33.67 0.32 40.42
CA HIS A 24 33.50 0.26 38.95
C HIS A 24 33.16 1.60 38.31
N ARG A 25 33.46 2.73 38.96
CA ARG A 25 33.03 4.08 38.53
C ARG A 25 33.33 4.40 37.07
N LYS A 26 34.48 3.97 36.54
CA LYS A 26 34.85 4.20 35.12
C LYS A 26 33.97 3.40 34.16
N VAL A 27 33.62 2.17 34.52
CA VAL A 27 32.72 1.32 33.73
C VAL A 27 31.29 1.87 33.79
N PHE A 28 30.83 2.28 34.99
CA PHE A 28 29.51 2.87 35.18
C PHE A 28 29.33 4.20 34.41
N TRP A 29 30.29 5.12 34.49
CA TRP A 29 30.25 6.35 33.70
C TRP A 29 30.38 6.07 32.20
N GLY A 30 31.21 5.08 31.82
CA GLY A 30 31.33 4.65 30.43
C GLY A 30 30.02 4.10 29.85
N THR A 31 29.30 3.27 30.60
CA THR A 31 27.99 2.74 30.17
C THR A 31 26.95 3.85 30.13
N LEU A 32 26.92 4.76 31.11
CA LEU A 32 26.00 5.90 31.13
C LEU A 32 26.21 6.82 29.92
N VAL A 33 27.47 7.17 29.61
CA VAL A 33 27.80 7.98 28.42
C VAL A 33 27.45 7.24 27.14
N GLY A 34 27.71 5.93 27.07
CA GLY A 34 27.32 5.10 25.93
C GLY A 34 25.81 5.13 25.67
N ILE A 35 25.00 4.98 26.73
CA ILE A 35 23.53 5.08 26.65
C ILE A 35 23.12 6.48 26.18
N LEU A 36 23.71 7.54 26.74
CA LEU A 36 23.39 8.91 26.36
C LEU A 36 23.69 9.19 24.89
N LEU A 37 24.83 8.72 24.37
CA LEU A 37 25.19 8.87 22.95
C LEU A 37 24.22 8.12 22.04
N VAL A 38 23.79 6.91 22.41
CA VAL A 38 22.76 6.16 21.68
C VAL A 38 21.43 6.93 21.68
N LEU A 39 21.01 7.46 22.83
CA LEU A 39 19.78 8.26 22.92
C LEU A 39 19.83 9.51 22.04
N ILE A 40 20.94 10.25 22.06
CA ILE A 40 21.14 11.41 21.18
C ILE A 40 21.08 10.98 19.71
N GLY A 41 21.75 9.88 19.35
CA GLY A 41 21.71 9.33 17.99
C GLY A 41 20.29 8.97 17.54
N VAL A 42 19.50 8.35 18.41
CA VAL A 42 18.08 8.03 18.15
C VAL A 42 17.25 9.30 17.98
N LEU A 43 17.44 10.31 18.84
CA LEU A 43 16.71 11.58 18.73
C LEU A 43 17.02 12.31 17.42
N VAL A 44 18.31 12.40 17.05
CA VAL A 44 18.73 12.99 15.77
C VAL A 44 18.14 12.22 14.60
N TYR A 45 18.16 10.88 14.65
CA TYR A 45 17.56 10.04 13.62
C TYR A 45 16.05 10.28 13.48
N VAL A 46 15.31 10.36 14.59
CA VAL A 46 13.87 10.64 14.58
C VAL A 46 13.57 12.02 14.00
N GLU A 47 14.36 13.04 14.35
CA GLU A 47 14.15 14.39 13.83
C GLU A 47 14.42 14.47 12.32
N LEU A 48 15.47 13.79 11.83
CA LEU A 48 15.74 13.67 10.40
C LEU A 48 14.60 12.94 9.66
N GLN A 49 14.08 11.85 10.23
CA GLN A 49 12.96 11.11 9.67
C GLN A 49 11.70 11.99 9.58
N LYS A 50 11.41 12.77 10.62
CA LYS A 50 10.28 13.70 10.64
C LYS A 50 10.44 14.78 9.57
N LYS A 51 11.61 15.41 9.47
CA LYS A 51 11.90 16.43 8.44
C LYS A 51 11.72 15.86 7.03
N ASN A 52 12.27 14.67 6.76
CA ASN A 52 12.12 14.01 5.45
C ASN A 52 10.67 13.66 5.16
N LEU A 53 9.89 13.24 6.17
CA LEU A 53 8.46 12.97 6.02
C LEU A 53 7.69 14.25 5.64
N GLU A 54 7.94 15.36 6.34
CA GLU A 54 7.30 16.66 6.04
C GLU A 54 7.67 17.17 4.64
N GLU A 55 8.95 17.13 4.29
CA GLU A 55 9.42 17.59 2.98
C GLU A 55 8.86 16.72 1.85
N SER A 56 8.96 15.39 1.98
CA SER A 56 8.46 14.47 0.96
C SER A 56 6.94 14.58 0.78
N THR A 57 6.18 14.76 1.88
CA THR A 57 4.73 14.99 1.84
C THR A 57 4.40 16.29 1.12
N ARG A 58 5.08 17.39 1.42
CA ARG A 58 4.86 18.66 0.72
C ARG A 58 5.11 18.53 -0.79
N ARG A 59 6.22 17.88 -1.17
CA ARG A 59 6.58 17.69 -2.58
C ARG A 59 5.54 16.89 -3.35
N ILE A 60 5.03 15.79 -2.78
CA ILE A 60 3.99 15.01 -3.46
C ILE A 60 2.66 15.77 -3.55
N GLU A 61 2.28 16.58 -2.53
CA GLU A 61 1.08 17.42 -2.61
C GLU A 61 1.20 18.50 -3.70
N ASP A 62 2.38 19.12 -3.83
CA ASP A 62 2.65 20.07 -4.92
C ASP A 62 2.53 19.40 -6.30
N VAL A 63 3.01 18.15 -6.43
CA VAL A 63 2.83 17.36 -7.65
C VAL A 63 1.34 17.08 -7.91
N LEU A 64 0.58 16.65 -6.90
CA LEU A 64 -0.85 16.36 -7.05
C LEU A 64 -1.63 17.61 -7.50
N LYS A 65 -1.28 18.78 -6.96
CA LYS A 65 -1.82 20.07 -7.43
C LYS A 65 -1.47 20.35 -8.89
N LYS A 66 -0.22 20.10 -9.30
CA LYS A 66 0.20 20.24 -10.70
C LYS A 66 -0.52 19.26 -11.62
N VAL A 67 -0.73 18.01 -11.19
CA VAL A 67 -1.52 17.02 -11.95
C VAL A 67 -2.95 17.51 -12.15
N SER A 68 -3.58 18.08 -11.12
CA SER A 68 -4.91 18.67 -11.25
C SER A 68 -4.96 19.81 -12.27
N GLN A 69 -3.92 20.66 -12.30
CA GLN A 69 -3.79 21.73 -13.31
C GLN A 69 -3.52 21.17 -14.71
N TYR A 70 -2.66 20.16 -14.81
CA TYR A 70 -2.35 19.44 -16.05
C TYR A 70 -3.61 18.86 -16.71
N HIS A 71 -4.53 18.31 -15.92
CA HIS A 71 -5.81 17.79 -16.44
C HIS A 71 -6.76 18.87 -16.96
N GLN A 72 -6.54 20.14 -16.60
CA GLN A 72 -7.32 21.30 -17.06
C GLN A 72 -6.59 22.13 -18.12
N ALA A 73 -5.32 21.81 -18.39
CA ALA A 73 -4.46 22.58 -19.27
C ALA A 73 -4.78 22.35 -20.76
N ARG A 74 -4.40 23.32 -21.59
CA ARG A 74 -4.45 23.19 -23.05
C ARG A 74 -3.26 22.37 -23.55
N ASP A 75 -3.39 21.75 -24.73
CA ASP A 75 -2.41 20.79 -25.25
C ASP A 75 -0.96 21.28 -25.24
N ALA A 76 -0.69 22.54 -25.64
CA ALA A 76 0.66 23.09 -25.67
C ALA A 76 1.29 23.28 -24.27
N GLU A 77 0.48 23.54 -23.25
CA GLU A 77 0.93 23.67 -21.85
C GLU A 77 1.08 22.29 -21.19
N LYS A 78 0.26 21.33 -21.64
CA LYS A 78 0.15 19.98 -21.11
C LYS A 78 1.46 19.21 -21.25
N GLU A 79 2.13 19.28 -22.42
CA GLU A 79 3.42 18.60 -22.64
C GLU A 79 4.52 19.12 -21.69
N LYS A 80 4.60 20.44 -21.52
CA LYS A 80 5.56 21.06 -20.60
C LYS A 80 5.28 20.65 -19.15
N MET A 81 4.02 20.73 -18.72
CA MET A 81 3.61 20.35 -17.37
C MET A 81 3.86 18.86 -17.10
N GLU A 82 3.58 18.00 -18.07
CA GLU A 82 3.84 16.56 -17.97
C GLU A 82 5.32 16.30 -17.68
N LYS A 83 6.21 16.92 -18.45
CA LYS A 83 7.66 16.76 -18.26
C LYS A 83 8.10 17.23 -16.87
N GLU A 84 7.59 18.37 -16.40
CA GLU A 84 7.88 18.88 -15.06
C GLU A 84 7.36 17.94 -13.96
N ILE A 85 6.16 17.39 -14.13
CA ILE A 85 5.54 16.44 -13.20
C ILE A 85 6.34 15.15 -13.14
N LEU A 86 6.68 14.56 -14.29
CA LEU A 86 7.43 13.30 -14.36
C LEU A 86 8.82 13.43 -13.74
N ASN A 87 9.52 14.54 -13.99
CA ASN A 87 10.81 14.83 -13.37
C ASN A 87 10.71 14.93 -11.84
N GLU A 88 9.67 15.61 -11.33
CA GLU A 88 9.47 15.75 -9.89
C GLU A 88 9.10 14.42 -9.24
N LEU A 89 8.26 13.62 -9.90
CA LEU A 89 7.94 12.25 -9.46
C LEU A 89 9.20 11.40 -9.37
N ASP A 90 10.08 11.44 -10.39
CA ASP A 90 11.34 10.68 -10.38
C ASP A 90 12.30 11.15 -9.29
N ALA A 91 12.35 12.45 -9.03
CA ALA A 91 13.12 12.99 -7.91
C ALA A 91 12.59 12.53 -6.55
N ILE A 92 11.27 12.48 -6.36
CA ILE A 92 10.64 11.94 -5.13
C ILE A 92 10.94 10.45 -4.98
N LEU A 93 10.82 9.67 -6.07
CA LEU A 93 11.10 8.23 -6.06
C LEU A 93 12.55 7.91 -5.71
N SER A 94 13.50 8.75 -6.15
CA SER A 94 14.91 8.58 -5.83
C SER A 94 15.24 9.02 -4.39
N ALA A 95 14.65 10.12 -3.92
CA ALA A 95 15.00 10.71 -2.61
C ALA A 95 14.23 10.08 -1.44
N TYR A 96 12.98 9.68 -1.66
CA TYR A 96 12.07 9.22 -0.61
C TYR A 96 11.36 7.89 -0.94
N PRO A 97 12.07 6.86 -1.45
CA PRO A 97 11.42 5.64 -1.94
C PRO A 97 10.56 4.95 -0.87
N SER A 98 10.97 4.94 0.39
CA SER A 98 10.26 4.24 1.46
C SER A 98 9.19 5.07 2.18
N TYR A 99 9.05 6.36 1.84
CA TYR A 99 8.05 7.24 2.45
C TYR A 99 6.72 7.16 1.70
N TYR A 100 5.65 7.62 2.36
CA TYR A 100 4.32 7.76 1.73
C TYR A 100 4.40 8.46 0.36
N ALA A 101 5.19 9.53 0.28
CA ALA A 101 5.40 10.28 -0.95
C ALA A 101 5.97 9.42 -2.09
N GLY A 102 6.93 8.53 -1.83
CA GLY A 102 7.48 7.62 -2.83
C GLY A 102 6.44 6.60 -3.32
N VAL A 103 5.68 6.01 -2.41
CA VAL A 103 4.59 5.08 -2.76
C VAL A 103 3.52 5.78 -3.59
N ARG A 104 3.14 7.01 -3.19
CA ARG A 104 2.16 7.83 -3.91
C ARG A 104 2.69 8.29 -5.26
N ALA A 105 3.98 8.64 -5.36
CA ALA A 105 4.62 9.02 -6.62
C ALA A 105 4.63 7.88 -7.63
N LEU A 106 4.90 6.63 -7.21
CA LEU A 106 4.78 5.46 -8.09
C LEU A 106 3.37 5.34 -8.67
N HIS A 107 2.36 5.49 -7.82
CA HIS A 107 0.96 5.39 -8.24
C HIS A 107 0.58 6.49 -9.22
N VAL A 108 0.93 7.75 -8.92
CA VAL A 108 0.62 8.90 -9.79
C VAL A 108 1.36 8.81 -11.13
N LYS A 109 2.63 8.38 -11.13
CA LYS A 109 3.38 8.16 -12.37
C LYS A 109 2.72 7.09 -13.25
N ALA A 110 2.25 6.01 -12.64
CA ALA A 110 1.53 4.95 -13.34
C ALA A 110 0.16 5.42 -13.87
N ASP A 111 -0.59 6.23 -13.12
CA ASP A 111 -1.84 6.84 -13.60
C ASP A 111 -1.60 7.68 -14.87
N LEU A 112 -0.55 8.52 -14.89
CA LEU A 112 -0.22 9.33 -16.06
C LEU A 112 0.16 8.48 -17.29
N LEU A 113 0.91 7.39 -17.09
CA LEU A 113 1.25 6.47 -18.16
C LEU A 113 0.02 5.71 -18.67
N TYR A 114 -0.90 5.35 -17.77
CA TYR A 114 -2.18 4.74 -18.15
C TYR A 114 -3.03 5.70 -19.00
N GLU A 115 -3.11 6.98 -18.64
CA GLU A 115 -3.83 8.00 -19.45
C GLU A 115 -3.24 8.13 -20.86
N LYS A 116 -1.93 7.93 -21.00
CA LYS A 116 -1.22 7.88 -22.29
C LYS A 116 -1.34 6.56 -23.02
N LYS A 117 -2.12 5.61 -22.48
CA LYS A 117 -2.31 4.26 -23.01
C LYS A 117 -1.02 3.42 -23.02
N GLU A 118 -0.02 3.82 -22.23
CA GLU A 118 1.20 3.05 -22.00
C GLU A 118 0.94 1.93 -20.97
N TYR A 119 -0.08 1.10 -21.23
CA TYR A 119 -0.65 0.15 -20.27
C TYR A 119 0.37 -0.83 -19.69
N LYS A 120 1.32 -1.29 -20.52
CA LYS A 120 2.38 -2.21 -20.08
C LYS A 120 3.29 -1.56 -19.03
N VAL A 121 3.77 -0.35 -19.30
CA VAL A 121 4.66 0.40 -18.39
C VAL A 121 3.91 0.80 -17.12
N ALA A 122 2.65 1.22 -17.25
CA ALA A 122 1.81 1.53 -16.10
C ALA A 122 1.59 0.29 -15.20
N ALA A 123 1.32 -0.88 -15.79
CA ALA A 123 1.18 -2.13 -15.05
C ALA A 123 2.47 -2.48 -14.29
N GLU A 124 3.64 -2.39 -14.92
CA GLU A 124 4.93 -2.69 -14.27
C GLU A 124 5.18 -1.82 -13.02
N LEU A 125 4.82 -0.53 -13.08
CA LEU A 125 4.94 0.37 -11.94
C LEU A 125 3.98 0.01 -10.80
N TRP A 126 2.73 -0.30 -11.11
CA TRP A 126 1.74 -0.72 -10.10
C TRP A 126 2.05 -2.11 -9.52
N GLU A 127 2.54 -3.05 -10.32
CA GLU A 127 3.06 -4.35 -9.84
C GLU A 127 4.24 -4.13 -8.89
N SER A 128 5.20 -3.28 -9.26
CA SER A 128 6.31 -2.90 -8.39
C SER A 128 5.83 -2.27 -7.08
N LEU A 129 4.82 -1.38 -7.13
CA LEU A 129 4.24 -0.76 -5.94
C LEU A 129 3.64 -1.83 -5.01
N ALA A 130 2.77 -2.69 -5.52
CA ALA A 130 2.13 -3.74 -4.74
C ALA A 130 3.15 -4.71 -4.12
N LYS A 131 4.20 -5.05 -4.88
CA LYS A 131 5.28 -5.95 -4.42
C LYS A 131 6.16 -5.31 -3.34
N LYS A 132 6.56 -4.04 -3.52
CA LYS A 132 7.47 -3.35 -2.59
C LYS A 132 6.75 -2.86 -1.32
N TYR A 133 5.48 -2.49 -1.42
CA TYR A 133 4.71 -1.90 -0.33
C TYR A 133 3.41 -2.68 -0.05
N PRO A 134 3.48 -3.99 0.25
CA PRO A 134 2.29 -4.83 0.36
C PRO A 134 1.37 -4.44 1.53
N LYS A 135 1.85 -3.64 2.49
CA LYS A 135 1.04 -3.10 3.61
C LYS A 135 0.40 -1.74 3.30
N SER A 136 0.73 -1.13 2.17
CA SER A 136 0.14 0.14 1.77
C SER A 136 -1.32 -0.05 1.36
N HIS A 137 -2.18 0.91 1.70
CA HIS A 137 -3.55 0.96 1.19
C HIS A 137 -3.59 1.04 -0.36
N LEU A 138 -2.51 1.50 -0.99
CA LEU A 138 -2.37 1.54 -2.45
C LEU A 138 -2.02 0.19 -3.06
N ALA A 139 -1.60 -0.82 -2.29
CA ALA A 139 -1.22 -2.13 -2.85
C ALA A 139 -2.40 -2.87 -3.53
N PRO A 140 -3.55 -3.11 -2.87
CA PRO A 140 -4.70 -3.72 -3.53
C PRO A 140 -5.25 -2.86 -4.68
N ILE A 141 -5.24 -1.53 -4.51
CA ILE A 141 -5.65 -0.59 -5.57
C ILE A 141 -4.74 -0.72 -6.80
N SER A 142 -3.44 -0.85 -6.59
CA SER A 142 -2.47 -1.00 -7.67
C SER A 142 -2.65 -2.32 -8.41
N LEU A 143 -2.90 -3.43 -7.72
CA LEU A 143 -3.20 -4.72 -8.37
C LEU A 143 -4.52 -4.68 -9.17
N MET A 144 -5.53 -3.94 -8.72
CA MET A 144 -6.72 -3.69 -9.55
C MET A 144 -6.38 -2.90 -10.81
N ARG A 145 -5.52 -1.88 -10.70
CA ARG A 145 -5.05 -1.11 -11.86
C ARG A 145 -4.22 -1.96 -12.83
N VAL A 146 -3.39 -2.88 -12.31
CA VAL A 146 -2.70 -3.90 -13.11
C VAL A 146 -3.69 -4.73 -13.89
N ALA A 147 -4.76 -5.21 -13.23
CA ALA A 147 -5.79 -5.98 -13.90
C ALA A 147 -6.43 -5.20 -15.06
N VAL A 148 -6.77 -3.93 -14.85
CA VAL A 148 -7.30 -3.06 -15.91
C VAL A 148 -6.30 -2.90 -17.06
N CYS A 149 -5.04 -2.58 -16.79
CA CYS A 149 -4.00 -2.50 -17.84
C CYS A 149 -3.86 -3.79 -18.63
N LYS A 150 -3.92 -4.93 -17.94
CA LYS A 150 -3.80 -6.26 -18.53
C LYS A 150 -4.98 -6.56 -19.44
N GLU A 151 -6.20 -6.17 -19.07
CA GLU A 151 -7.37 -6.24 -19.95
C GLU A 151 -7.23 -5.35 -21.19
N GLU A 152 -6.74 -4.11 -21.04
CA GLU A 152 -6.53 -3.18 -22.16
C GLU A 152 -5.54 -3.71 -23.21
N VAL A 153 -4.61 -4.59 -22.80
CA VAL A 153 -3.67 -5.27 -23.73
C VAL A 153 -4.11 -6.68 -24.11
N GLY A 154 -5.31 -7.10 -23.72
CA GLY A 154 -5.88 -8.42 -24.03
C GLY A 154 -5.34 -9.59 -23.19
N ASP A 155 -4.51 -9.32 -22.18
CA ASP A 155 -3.97 -10.33 -21.26
C ASP A 155 -4.98 -10.64 -20.14
N LEU A 156 -6.06 -11.34 -20.50
CA LEU A 156 -7.12 -11.70 -19.55
C LEU A 156 -6.64 -12.64 -18.44
N ASP A 157 -5.63 -13.48 -18.70
CA ASP A 157 -5.04 -14.36 -17.67
C ASP A 157 -4.22 -13.57 -16.65
N GLY A 158 -3.39 -12.64 -17.11
CA GLY A 158 -2.66 -11.71 -16.23
C GLY A 158 -3.62 -10.84 -15.43
N ALA A 159 -4.70 -10.35 -16.05
CA ALA A 159 -5.70 -9.56 -15.34
C ALA A 159 -6.38 -10.35 -14.21
N LEU A 160 -6.78 -11.59 -14.50
CA LEU A 160 -7.36 -12.48 -13.51
C LEU A 160 -6.36 -12.84 -12.40
N GLY A 161 -5.08 -13.03 -12.75
CA GLY A 161 -4.00 -13.27 -11.78
C GLY A 161 -3.86 -12.12 -10.78
N ALA A 162 -3.85 -10.88 -11.26
CA ALA A 162 -3.79 -9.70 -10.40
C ALA A 162 -5.01 -9.58 -9.48
N LEU A 163 -6.23 -9.83 -9.98
CA LEU A 163 -7.44 -9.80 -9.14
C LEU A 163 -7.48 -10.92 -8.09
N LYS A 164 -7.02 -12.13 -8.44
CA LYS A 164 -6.86 -13.24 -7.49
C LYS A 164 -5.86 -12.90 -6.39
N GLU A 165 -4.79 -12.18 -6.72
CA GLU A 165 -3.85 -11.68 -5.74
C GLU A 165 -4.52 -10.67 -4.79
N VAL A 166 -5.40 -9.79 -5.30
CA VAL A 166 -6.19 -8.89 -4.45
C VAL A 166 -7.09 -9.67 -3.49
N ASP A 167 -7.91 -10.58 -4.01
CA ASP A 167 -8.84 -11.38 -3.20
C ASP A 167 -8.11 -12.19 -2.12
N SER A 168 -7.02 -12.87 -2.48
CA SER A 168 -6.26 -13.71 -1.55
C SER A 168 -5.51 -12.94 -0.46
N LYS A 169 -4.89 -11.79 -0.79
CA LYS A 169 -4.07 -11.03 0.16
C LYS A 169 -4.85 -9.97 0.93
N TYR A 170 -5.88 -9.39 0.31
CA TYR A 170 -6.56 -8.20 0.81
C TYR A 170 -8.08 -8.36 0.91
N GLY A 171 -8.68 -9.45 0.43
CA GLY A 171 -10.13 -9.60 0.29
C GLY A 171 -10.95 -9.25 1.54
N LYS A 172 -10.43 -9.59 2.73
CA LYS A 172 -11.12 -9.31 4.01
C LYS A 172 -10.97 -7.87 4.51
N SER A 173 -9.90 -7.18 4.15
CA SER A 173 -9.58 -5.83 4.65
C SER A 173 -9.81 -4.73 3.62
N PHE A 174 -10.07 -5.10 2.37
CA PHE A 174 -10.22 -4.16 1.27
C PHE A 174 -11.70 -3.86 0.99
N PRO A 175 -12.17 -2.61 1.13
CA PRO A 175 -13.58 -2.26 0.91
C PRO A 175 -14.09 -2.52 -0.51
N GLU A 176 -13.19 -2.52 -1.50
CA GLU A 176 -13.52 -2.74 -2.92
C GLU A 176 -13.45 -4.22 -3.35
N THR A 177 -13.32 -5.17 -2.41
CA THR A 177 -13.43 -6.61 -2.73
C THR A 177 -14.70 -6.97 -3.51
N PRO A 178 -15.88 -6.36 -3.27
CA PRO A 178 -17.04 -6.60 -4.12
C PRO A 178 -16.81 -6.30 -5.61
N HIS A 179 -16.07 -5.23 -5.92
CA HIS A 179 -15.69 -4.88 -7.29
C HIS A 179 -14.69 -5.91 -7.86
N VAL A 180 -13.73 -6.38 -7.05
CA VAL A 180 -12.77 -7.41 -7.44
C VAL A 180 -13.49 -8.70 -7.85
N LEU A 181 -14.41 -9.20 -7.02
CA LEU A 181 -15.19 -10.41 -7.32
C LEU A 181 -16.06 -10.26 -8.58
N PHE A 182 -16.70 -9.10 -8.75
CA PHE A 182 -17.46 -8.81 -9.96
C PHE A 182 -16.55 -8.82 -11.20
N SER A 183 -15.39 -8.17 -11.13
CA SER A 183 -14.43 -8.10 -12.22
C SER A 183 -13.86 -9.47 -12.57
N MET A 184 -13.57 -10.33 -11.58
CA MET A 184 -13.19 -11.72 -11.83
C MET A 184 -14.30 -12.47 -12.60
N GLY A 185 -15.55 -12.32 -12.17
CA GLY A 185 -16.70 -12.91 -12.85
C GLY A 185 -16.83 -12.45 -14.31
N ARG A 186 -16.66 -11.15 -14.56
CA ARG A 186 -16.69 -10.55 -15.91
C ARG A 186 -15.56 -11.09 -16.80
N ILE A 187 -14.35 -11.22 -16.26
CA ILE A 187 -13.21 -11.74 -17.02
C ILE A 187 -13.38 -13.22 -17.33
N TYR A 188 -13.81 -14.05 -16.37
CA TYR A 188 -14.14 -15.46 -16.63
C TYR A 188 -15.22 -15.60 -17.69
N GLU A 189 -16.24 -14.75 -17.64
CA GLU A 189 -17.31 -14.72 -18.64
C GLU A 189 -16.76 -14.38 -20.04
N ALA A 190 -15.91 -13.37 -20.14
CA ALA A 190 -15.26 -12.98 -21.40
C ALA A 190 -14.38 -14.11 -21.97
N LYS A 191 -13.79 -14.93 -21.10
CA LYS A 191 -13.03 -16.12 -21.49
C LYS A 191 -13.92 -17.33 -21.84
N GLY A 192 -15.24 -17.24 -21.70
CA GLY A 192 -16.18 -18.35 -21.95
C GLY A 192 -16.22 -19.40 -20.83
N VAL A 193 -15.63 -19.08 -19.69
CA VAL A 193 -15.49 -19.98 -18.53
C VAL A 193 -16.64 -19.68 -17.55
N TYR A 194 -17.86 -20.10 -17.92
CA TYR A 194 -19.08 -19.64 -17.27
C TYR A 194 -19.30 -20.18 -15.85
N GLU A 195 -18.74 -21.34 -15.52
CA GLU A 195 -18.85 -21.92 -14.17
C GLU A 195 -18.06 -21.07 -13.16
N GLU A 196 -16.81 -20.73 -13.46
CA GLU A 196 -15.97 -19.86 -12.65
C GLU A 196 -16.50 -18.42 -12.59
N ALA A 197 -17.10 -17.94 -13.68
CA ALA A 197 -17.83 -16.68 -13.69
C ALA A 197 -18.98 -16.71 -12.67
N ALA A 198 -19.80 -17.76 -12.72
CA ALA A 198 -20.92 -17.94 -11.80
C ALA A 198 -20.46 -18.07 -10.34
N ASN A 199 -19.36 -18.79 -10.08
CA ASN A 199 -18.77 -18.93 -8.75
C ASN A 199 -18.35 -17.57 -8.17
N SER A 200 -17.72 -16.72 -8.99
CA SER A 200 -17.31 -15.37 -8.57
C SER A 200 -18.52 -14.48 -8.25
N TYR A 201 -19.57 -14.54 -9.08
CA TYR A 201 -20.81 -13.79 -8.86
C TYR A 201 -21.60 -14.28 -7.65
N ASN A 202 -21.65 -15.59 -7.40
CA ASN A 202 -22.31 -16.16 -6.22
C ASN A 202 -21.59 -15.76 -4.93
N ARG A 203 -20.25 -15.87 -4.88
CA ARG A 203 -19.47 -15.37 -3.74
C ARG A 203 -19.76 -13.91 -3.43
N LEU A 204 -19.85 -13.06 -4.45
CA LEU A 204 -20.21 -11.65 -4.28
C LEU A 204 -21.61 -11.48 -3.67
N ILE A 205 -22.60 -12.29 -4.09
CA ILE A 205 -23.96 -12.26 -3.52
C ILE A 205 -23.98 -12.71 -2.07
N ASP A 206 -23.24 -13.76 -1.74
CA ASP A 206 -23.24 -14.39 -0.43
C ASP A 206 -22.44 -13.58 0.59
N GLU A 207 -21.26 -13.10 0.21
CA GLU A 207 -20.34 -12.39 1.10
C GLU A 207 -20.67 -10.89 1.22
N TYR A 208 -21.25 -10.27 0.16
CA TYR A 208 -21.48 -8.82 0.12
C TYR A 208 -22.89 -8.45 -0.38
N PRO A 209 -23.97 -8.93 0.27
CA PRO A 209 -25.34 -8.80 -0.23
C PRO A 209 -25.82 -7.34 -0.42
N GLN A 210 -25.22 -6.37 0.28
CA GLN A 210 -25.60 -4.95 0.23
C GLN A 210 -24.78 -4.12 -0.77
N SER A 211 -23.79 -4.71 -1.45
CA SER A 211 -22.98 -3.99 -2.43
C SER A 211 -23.76 -3.64 -3.70
N SER A 212 -23.45 -2.50 -4.33
CA SER A 212 -23.98 -2.15 -5.65
C SER A 212 -23.60 -3.19 -6.71
N TRP A 213 -22.39 -3.75 -6.62
CA TRP A 213 -21.88 -4.80 -7.51
C TRP A 213 -22.72 -6.08 -7.46
N THR A 214 -23.34 -6.37 -6.32
CA THR A 214 -24.18 -7.56 -6.13
C THR A 214 -25.42 -7.55 -7.02
N LYS A 215 -26.01 -6.37 -7.25
CA LYS A 215 -27.15 -6.24 -8.18
C LYS A 215 -26.73 -6.59 -9.61
N LEU A 216 -25.54 -6.17 -10.03
CA LEU A 216 -24.99 -6.47 -11.34
C LEU A 216 -24.69 -7.97 -11.48
N ALA A 217 -24.11 -8.59 -10.44
CA ALA A 217 -23.83 -10.02 -10.40
C ALA A 217 -25.10 -10.87 -10.55
N ARG A 218 -26.18 -10.52 -9.84
CA ARG A 218 -27.50 -11.18 -9.99
C ARG A 218 -28.02 -11.11 -11.43
N ASN A 219 -27.89 -9.95 -12.07
CA ASN A 219 -28.31 -9.79 -13.47
C ASN A 219 -27.50 -10.68 -14.42
N ARG A 220 -26.19 -10.81 -14.22
CA ARG A 220 -25.34 -11.73 -15.02
C ARG A 220 -25.75 -13.20 -14.83
N LEU A 221 -26.02 -13.63 -13.59
CA LEU A 221 -26.47 -15.00 -13.32
C LEU A 221 -27.84 -15.32 -13.93
N ILE A 222 -28.79 -14.37 -13.89
CA ILE A 222 -30.08 -14.54 -14.59
C ILE A 222 -29.84 -14.70 -16.09
N TYR A 223 -28.97 -13.89 -16.68
CA TYR A 223 -28.60 -14.01 -18.08
C TYR A 223 -28.02 -15.40 -18.40
N PHE A 224 -27.13 -15.95 -17.57
CA PHE A 224 -26.60 -17.31 -17.79
C PHE A 224 -27.68 -18.40 -17.79
N LYS A 225 -28.68 -18.28 -16.90
CA LYS A 225 -29.81 -19.22 -16.84
C LYS A 225 -30.68 -19.14 -18.09
N VAL A 226 -31.04 -17.92 -18.51
CA VAL A 226 -31.90 -17.71 -19.70
C VAL A 226 -31.19 -18.11 -20.99
N SER A 227 -29.86 -17.93 -21.06
CA SER A 227 -29.05 -18.25 -22.24
C SER A 227 -28.48 -19.67 -22.23
N ASN A 228 -28.81 -20.52 -21.25
CA ASN A 228 -28.25 -21.86 -21.06
C ASN A 228 -26.70 -21.91 -21.07
N ARG A 229 -26.03 -20.84 -20.63
CA ARG A 229 -24.55 -20.73 -20.67
C ARG A 229 -23.84 -21.35 -19.46
N ALA A 230 -24.51 -21.40 -18.31
CA ALA A 230 -23.96 -22.00 -17.08
C ALA A 230 -24.44 -23.44 -16.83
N VAL A 231 -25.17 -24.02 -17.78
CA VAL A 231 -25.72 -25.37 -17.68
C VAL A 231 -25.17 -26.19 -18.84
N LYS A 232 -23.98 -26.75 -18.65
CA LYS A 232 -23.76 -28.09 -19.21
C LYS A 232 -24.38 -29.04 -18.19
N SER A 233 -25.44 -29.71 -18.62
CA SER A 233 -26.04 -30.86 -17.93
C SER A 233 -24.98 -31.90 -17.58
#